data_AF-A0A0S3R1R2-F1
#
_entry.id   AF-A0A0S3R1R2-F1
#
_cell.length_a   1.000
_cell.length_b   1.000
_cell.length_c   1.000
_cell.angle_alpha   90.00
_cell.angle_beta   90.00
_cell.angle_gamma   90.00
#
_symmetry.space_group_name_H-M   'P 1'
#
loop_
_entity.id
_entity.type
_entity.pdbx_description
1 polymer ?
#
loop_
_entity_poly.entity_id
_entity_poly.type
_entity_poly.pdbx_seq_one_letter_code
_entity_poly.pdbx_strand_id
1 'polypeptide(L)'
;HPEIGVHLKVGSVIILQDVSIFSPIRETYYLNITLRNIVKVFGSDIGGPTDDLVRLSIPIDTNKPPTRSVDDILSTLIPPLHKPEGTG
;
A
#
# COMPACT_ATOMS: atom_id res chain seq x y z
N HIS A 1 15.97 -11.57 -4.55
CA HIS A 1 15.38 -12.89 -4.28
C HIS A 1 14.47 -13.22 -5.45
N PRO A 2 14.76 -14.26 -6.24
CA PRO A 2 13.95 -14.67 -7.40
C PRO A 2 12.49 -15.04 -7.05
N GLU A 3 12.21 -15.31 -5.78
CA GLU A 3 10.94 -15.87 -5.31
C GLU A 3 9.79 -14.86 -5.22
N ILE A 4 10.07 -13.56 -5.03
CA ILE A 4 9.01 -12.54 -4.87
C ILE A 4 8.19 -12.39 -6.16
N GLY A 5 8.83 -12.50 -7.33
CA GLY A 5 8.15 -12.35 -8.63
C GLY A 5 7.05 -13.38 -8.88
N VAL A 6 7.14 -14.56 -8.26
CA VAL A 6 6.13 -15.63 -8.39
C VAL A 6 4.84 -15.28 -7.64
N HIS A 7 4.95 -14.45 -6.60
CA HIS A 7 3.82 -14.00 -5.78
C HIS A 7 3.23 -12.66 -6.23
N LEU A 8 3.91 -11.92 -7.11
CA LEU A 8 3.41 -10.67 -7.67
C LEU A 8 2.49 -10.93 -8.86
N LYS A 9 1.20 -11.13 -8.56
CA LYS A 9 0.14 -11.34 -9.55
C LYS A 9 -0.94 -10.27 -9.43
N VAL A 10 -1.76 -10.12 -10.46
CA VAL A 10 -2.97 -9.27 -10.39
C VAL A 10 -3.81 -9.69 -9.19
N GLY A 11 -4.19 -8.71 -8.36
CA GLY A 11 -4.94 -8.93 -7.11
C GLY A 11 -4.07 -9.10 -5.86
N SER A 12 -2.74 -9.11 -5.98
CA SER A 12 -1.84 -9.16 -4.82
C SER A 12 -1.75 -7.81 -4.11
N VAL A 13 -1.57 -7.82 -2.78
CA VAL A 13 -1.35 -6.61 -1.97
C VAL A 13 0.08 -6.59 -1.46
N ILE A 14 0.75 -5.44 -1.53
CA ILE A 14 2.15 -5.29 -1.12
C ILE A 14 2.24 -4.23 -0.02
N ILE A 15 2.90 -4.57 1.09
CA ILE A 15 3.34 -3.60 2.09
C ILE A 15 4.74 -3.13 1.73
N LEU A 16 4.89 -1.81 1.59
CA LEU A 16 6.14 -1.16 1.24
C LEU A 16 6.66 -0.29 2.38
N GLN A 17 7.99 -0.22 2.53
CA GLN A 17 8.67 0.72 3.41
C GLN A 17 9.78 1.47 2.66
N ASP A 18 10.13 2.65 3.18
CA ASP A 18 11.26 3.46 2.72
C ASP A 18 11.27 3.73 1.20
N VAL A 19 10.07 3.92 0.61
CA VAL A 19 9.90 4.16 -0.83
C VAL A 19 10.31 5.58 -1.20
N SER A 20 11.06 5.71 -2.29
CA SER A 20 11.41 7.02 -2.84
C SER A 20 10.44 7.42 -3.96
N ILE A 21 10.11 8.71 -3.99
CA ILE A 21 9.31 9.32 -5.07
C ILE A 21 10.26 10.08 -5.97
N PHE A 22 10.07 9.97 -7.29
CA PHE A 22 10.80 10.79 -8.25
C PHE A 22 9.86 11.32 -9.34
N SER A 23 10.20 12.49 -9.88
CA SER A 23 9.42 13.16 -10.92
C SER A 23 10.38 13.60 -12.03
N PRO A 24 10.58 12.77 -13.07
CA PRO A 24 11.48 13.12 -14.17
C PRO A 24 10.86 14.19 -15.09
N ILE A 25 9.52 14.32 -15.07
CA ILE A 25 8.74 15.31 -15.80
C ILE A 25 7.79 15.96 -14.80
N ARG A 26 7.64 17.30 -14.87
CA ARG A 26 7.05 18.19 -13.83
C ARG A 26 5.64 17.83 -13.35
N GLU A 27 4.94 16.93 -14.03
CA GLU A 27 3.55 16.57 -13.76
C GLU A 27 3.36 15.07 -13.51
N THR A 28 4.44 14.28 -13.54
CA THR A 28 4.38 12.83 -13.32
C THR A 28 5.25 12.44 -12.13
N TYR A 29 4.63 11.76 -11.17
CA TYR A 29 5.30 11.24 -9.98
C TYR A 29 5.30 9.71 -10.04
N TYR A 30 6.47 9.13 -9.86
CA TYR A 30 6.67 7.69 -9.83
C TYR A 30 7.19 7.26 -8.47
N LEU A 31 6.78 6.07 -8.06
CA LEU A 31 7.39 5.37 -6.93
C LEU A 31 8.54 4.52 -7.47
N ASN A 32 9.75 4.75 -6.96
CA ASN A 32 10.88 3.86 -7.21
C ASN A 32 10.88 2.75 -6.14
N ILE A 33 10.34 1.59 -6.52
CA ILE A 33 10.18 0.43 -5.65
C ILE A 33 11.24 -0.61 -6.01
N THR A 34 12.10 -0.91 -5.05
CA THR A 34 13.09 -1.98 -5.14
C THR A 34 12.71 -3.15 -4.24
N LEU A 35 13.37 -4.30 -4.38
CA LEU A 35 13.12 -5.45 -3.49
C LEU A 35 13.36 -5.14 -2.01
N ARG A 36 14.23 -4.17 -1.67
CA ARG A 36 14.47 -3.75 -0.29
C ARG A 36 13.28 -3.01 0.32
N ASN A 37 12.45 -2.41 -0.52
CA ASN A 37 11.26 -1.70 -0.07
C ASN A 37 10.10 -2.65 0.25
N ILE A 38 10.15 -3.90 -0.19
CA ILE A 38 9.06 -4.86 -0.03
C ILE A 38 9.18 -5.52 1.35
N VAL A 39 8.23 -5.21 2.22
CA VAL A 39 8.13 -5.79 3.56
C VAL A 39 7.38 -7.10 3.52
N LYS A 40 6.25 -7.13 2.79
CA LYS A 40 5.37 -8.29 2.72
C LYS A 40 4.55 -8.27 1.44
N VAL A 41 4.34 -9.45 0.88
CA VAL A 41 3.44 -9.68 -0.26
C VAL A 41 2.32 -10.61 0.20
N PHE A 42 1.09 -10.20 -0.02
CA PHE A 42 -0.10 -11.01 0.12
C PHE A 42 -0.53 -11.46 -1.27
N GLY A 43 -0.49 -12.77 -1.51
CA GLY A 43 -0.92 -13.35 -2.77
C GLY A 43 -2.41 -13.09 -3.04
N SER A 44 -2.79 -13.18 -4.31
CA SER A 44 -4.19 -13.01 -4.75
C SER A 44 -5.10 -14.17 -4.33
N ASP A 45 -4.53 -15.29 -3.91
CA ASP A 45 -5.20 -16.51 -3.43
C ASP A 45 -5.61 -16.41 -1.96
N ILE A 46 -5.04 -15.46 -1.23
CA ILE A 46 -5.41 -15.14 0.15
C ILE A 46 -6.41 -13.99 0.10
N GLY A 47 -7.47 -14.05 0.91
CA GLY A 47 -8.35 -12.90 1.11
C GLY A 47 -7.55 -11.67 1.53
N GLY A 48 -8.11 -10.47 1.30
CA GLY A 48 -7.42 -9.20 1.60
C GLY A 48 -6.76 -9.22 2.99
N PRO A 49 -5.59 -8.58 3.15
CA PRO A 49 -4.77 -8.72 4.34
C PRO A 49 -5.57 -8.44 5.61
N THR A 50 -5.57 -9.39 6.55
CA THR A 50 -6.18 -9.19 7.87
C THR A 50 -5.31 -8.28 8.72
N ASP A 51 -5.92 -7.53 9.64
CA ASP A 51 -5.22 -6.57 10.51
C ASP A 51 -4.04 -7.23 11.26
N ASP A 52 -4.22 -8.45 11.76
CA ASP A 52 -3.18 -9.23 12.43
C ASP A 52 -1.97 -9.50 11.53
N LEU A 53 -2.22 -9.83 10.26
CA LEU A 53 -1.15 -10.09 9.31
C LEU A 53 -0.39 -8.83 8.93
N VAL A 54 -1.04 -7.66 8.92
CA VAL A 54 -0.41 -6.35 8.69
C VAL A 54 0.47 -5.99 9.88
N ARG A 55 -0.04 -6.12 11.12
CA ARG A 55 0.68 -5.81 12.36
C ARG A 55 1.95 -6.64 12.54
N LEU A 56 1.94 -7.91 12.09
CA LEU A 56 3.11 -8.79 12.13
C LEU A 56 4.21 -8.43 11.10
N SER A 57 3.90 -7.61 10.10
CA SER A 57 4.85 -7.26 9.03
C SER A 57 5.76 -6.09 9.38
N ILE A 58 5.34 -5.22 10.30
CA ILE A 58 6.07 -3.99 10.57
C ILE A 58 7.19 -4.31 11.56
N PRO A 59 8.47 -4.06 11.25
CA PRO A 59 9.45 -3.88 12.31
C PRO A 59 9.09 -2.57 12.99
N ILE A 60 8.35 -2.65 14.10
CA ILE A 60 7.92 -1.47 14.85
C ILE A 60 9.18 -0.83 15.43
N ASP A 61 9.69 0.23 14.79
CA ASP A 61 10.52 1.20 15.49
C ASP A 61 9.61 1.95 16.46
N THR A 62 9.50 1.39 17.67
CA THR A 62 8.62 1.84 18.76
C THR A 62 8.98 3.22 19.30
N ASN A 63 10.02 3.88 18.78
CA ASN A 63 10.48 5.16 19.31
C ASN A 63 9.80 6.39 18.70
N LYS A 64 9.00 6.24 17.64
CA LYS A 64 8.28 7.37 17.03
C LYS A 64 6.77 7.16 17.09
N PRO A 65 6.01 8.02 17.79
CA PRO A 65 4.56 7.92 17.82
C PRO A 65 3.99 8.04 16.39
N PRO A 66 2.97 7.24 16.03
CA PRO A 66 2.32 7.33 14.74
C PRO A 66 1.77 8.74 14.52
N THR A 67 2.16 9.38 13.42
CA THR A 67 1.71 10.74 13.10
C THR A 67 0.27 10.82 12.59
N ARG A 68 -0.39 9.69 12.32
CA ARG A 68 -1.75 9.61 11.78
C ARG A 68 -2.48 8.39 12.34
N SER A 69 -3.79 8.51 12.59
CA SER A 69 -4.61 7.38 13.03
C SER A 69 -4.77 6.35 11.91
N VAL A 70 -4.93 5.08 12.27
CA VAL A 70 -5.26 4.00 11.31
C VAL A 70 -6.56 4.33 10.58
N ASP A 71 -7.54 4.88 11.29
CA ASP A 71 -8.84 5.29 10.71
C ASP A 71 -8.69 6.36 9.63
N ASP A 72 -7.79 7.31 9.83
CA ASP A 72 -7.52 8.37 8.86
C ASP A 72 -7.00 7.78 7.55
N ILE A 73 -6.10 6.79 7.66
CA ILE A 73 -5.53 6.11 6.49
C ILE A 73 -6.61 5.31 5.76
N LEU A 74 -7.41 4.53 6.49
CA LEU A 74 -8.46 3.70 5.89
C LEU A 74 -9.53 4.54 5.20
N SER A 75 -9.83 5.74 5.72
CA SER A 75 -10.80 6.66 5.10
C SER A 75 -10.38 7.14 3.71
N THR A 76 -9.07 7.25 3.44
CA THR A 76 -8.55 7.69 2.13
C THR A 76 -8.69 6.64 1.02
N LEU A 77 -8.94 5.38 1.40
CA LEU A 77 -9.09 4.27 0.46
C LEU A 77 -10.55 4.09 0.00
N ILE A 78 -11.50 4.79 0.62
CA ILE A 78 -12.89 4.77 0.21
C ILE A 78 -13.02 5.66 -1.04
N PRO A 79 -13.40 5.10 -2.21
CA PRO A 79 -13.57 5.90 -3.41
C PRO A 79 -14.67 6.95 -3.19
N PRO A 80 -14.54 8.18 -3.74
CA PRO A 80 -15.61 9.16 -3.66
C PRO A 80 -16.88 8.61 -4.33
N LEU A 81 -17.96 8.58 -3.56
CA LEU A 81 -19.27 8.17 -4.04
C LEU A 81 -19.74 9.17 -5.12
N HIS A 82 -19.68 8.76 -6.39
CA HIS A 82 -20.30 9.53 -7.47
C HIS A 82 -21.81 9.58 -7.20
N LYS A 83 -22.34 10.76 -6.84
CA LYS A 83 -23.77 11.01 -6.95
C LYS A 83 -24.10 11.07 -8.44
N PRO A 84 -25.08 10.31 -8.94
CA PRO A 84 -25.55 10.52 -10.31
C PRO A 84 -26.09 11.94 -10.37
N GLU A 85 -25.53 12.75 -11.27
CA GLU A 85 -26.08 14.05 -11.61
C GLU A 85 -27.51 13.84 -12.09
N GLY A 86 -28.48 14.38 -11.35
CA GLY A 86 -29.88 14.32 -11.72
C GLY A 86 -30.07 15.04 -13.05
N THR A 87 -30.46 14.28 -14.07
CA THR A 87 -31.08 14.82 -15.27
C THR A 87 -32.33 15.59 -14.86
N GLY A 88 -32.39 16.86 -15.29
CA GLY A 88 -33.46 17.81 -14.98
C GLY A 88 -34.80 17.51 -15.63
#